data_AF-A0A0Q6RIW3-F1
#
_entry.id   AF-A0A0Q6RIW3-F1
#
_cell.length_a   1.000
_cell.length_b   1.000
_cell.length_c   1.000
_cell.angle_alpha   90.00
_cell.angle_beta   90.00
_cell.angle_gamma   90.00
#
_symmetry.space_group_name_H-M   'P 1'
#
loop_
_entity.id
_entity.type
_entity.pdbx_description
1 polymer ?
#
loop_
_entity_poly.entity_id
_entity_poly.type
_entity_poly.pdbx_seq_one_letter_code
_entity_poly.pdbx_strand_id
1 'polypeptide(L)'
;MRIETLFWGAVVVASCAVLIHRYIGRRTHNQFLLKAPDAYEVIRTKFVSGARAASHGDDVELGMLTAIETFTETRRGNAPPVFADLSKREKRFVELVHLTAALPDPEFKRMLRRLTKAEQQTFGPLRGLSHSAQPLQSRIQSMRERLEMPRNPQTGQKPVAEANHGTDQLSPRFDSMPISSVVEWLKMEAPRDPDMWHLLTNLNWDYEEIFDILAWVVSQPECDASTAIVILHLMNADVTMEQASGGKRWSTSSDFDPSTSAQVKLLAMIGRRSEDDSFVRHELAPDPLSSGENNSALLAMMMDEKQRIEAEDRNVPFPLPVKLLSKPVLTTGRLPRTDFQVNDDRLYWPEAMKTAG
;
A
#
# COMPACT_ATOMS: atom_id res chain seq x y z
N MET A 1 -58.12 -25.91 31.70
CA MET A 1 -57.20 -24.94 32.36
C MET A 1 -55.70 -25.21 32.13
N ARG A 2 -55.29 -25.97 31.10
CA ARG A 2 -53.86 -26.25 30.81
C ARG A 2 -53.37 -25.74 29.44
N ILE A 3 -54.27 -25.57 28.47
CA ILE A 3 -53.89 -25.19 27.10
C ILE A 3 -53.76 -23.66 26.96
N GLU A 4 -54.66 -22.88 27.55
CA GLU A 4 -54.58 -21.41 27.53
C GLU A 4 -53.34 -20.89 28.25
N THR A 5 -52.98 -21.47 29.39
CA THR A 5 -51.77 -21.11 30.15
C THR A 5 -50.50 -21.42 29.38
N LEU A 6 -50.46 -22.52 28.62
CA LEU A 6 -49.33 -22.85 27.74
C LEU A 6 -49.26 -21.93 26.51
N PHE A 7 -50.40 -21.57 25.92
CA PHE A 7 -50.47 -20.63 24.81
C PHE A 7 -49.96 -19.23 25.21
N TRP A 8 -50.45 -18.69 26.32
CA TRP A 8 -49.99 -17.40 26.83
C TRP A 8 -48.52 -17.43 27.27
N GLY A 9 -48.07 -18.55 27.85
CA GLY A 9 -46.64 -18.77 28.12
C GLY A 9 -45.78 -18.70 26.85
N ALA A 10 -46.19 -19.36 25.77
CA ALA A 10 -45.48 -19.33 24.49
C ALA A 10 -45.47 -17.94 23.84
N VAL A 11 -46.58 -17.20 23.91
CA VAL A 11 -46.68 -15.82 23.39
C VAL A 11 -45.75 -14.87 24.15
N VAL A 12 -45.67 -14.99 25.47
CA VAL A 12 -44.75 -14.19 26.30
C VAL A 12 -43.30 -14.53 25.98
N VAL A 13 -42.95 -15.82 25.87
CA VAL A 13 -41.59 -16.25 25.51
C VAL A 13 -41.20 -15.76 24.12
N ALA A 14 -42.09 -15.87 23.13
CA ALA A 14 -41.83 -15.36 21.78
C ALA A 14 -41.69 -13.83 21.76
N SER A 15 -42.55 -13.11 22.51
CA SER A 15 -42.49 -11.65 22.61
C SER A 15 -41.21 -11.19 23.31
N CYS A 16 -40.80 -11.85 24.39
CA CYS A 16 -39.52 -11.60 25.07
C CYS A 16 -38.33 -11.93 24.16
N ALA A 17 -38.38 -13.04 23.40
CA ALA A 17 -37.33 -13.38 22.44
C ALA A 17 -37.21 -12.33 21.32
N VAL A 18 -38.34 -11.81 20.81
CA VAL A 18 -38.36 -10.73 19.82
C VAL A 18 -37.83 -9.42 20.41
N LEU A 19 -38.17 -9.09 21.66
CA LEU A 19 -37.66 -7.89 22.35
C LEU A 19 -36.17 -8.01 22.66
N ILE A 20 -35.70 -9.17 23.11
CA ILE A 20 -34.28 -9.46 23.34
C ILE A 20 -33.52 -9.43 22.03
N HIS A 21 -34.03 -10.04 20.95
CA HIS A 21 -33.45 -9.96 19.62
C HIS A 21 -33.38 -8.52 19.10
N ARG A 22 -34.43 -7.71 19.33
CA ARG A 22 -34.44 -6.28 18.99
C ARG A 22 -33.50 -5.45 19.86
N TYR A 23 -33.35 -5.79 21.14
CA TYR A 23 -32.46 -5.12 22.08
C TYR A 23 -31.00 -5.43 21.77
N ILE A 24 -30.67 -6.71 21.54
CA ILE A 24 -29.35 -7.16 21.08
C ILE A 24 -29.05 -6.49 19.74
N GLY A 25 -29.97 -6.56 18.77
CA GLY A 25 -29.84 -5.90 17.48
C GLY A 25 -29.66 -4.38 17.57
N ARG A 26 -30.35 -3.69 18.49
CA ARG A 26 -30.11 -2.26 18.76
C ARG A 26 -28.77 -1.99 19.42
N ARG A 27 -28.32 -2.88 20.30
CA ARG A 27 -27.05 -2.73 21.03
C ARG A 27 -25.86 -2.95 20.09
N THR A 28 -25.90 -3.99 19.25
CA THR A 28 -24.92 -4.15 18.17
C THR A 28 -25.01 -2.99 17.19
N HIS A 29 -26.20 -2.61 16.72
CA HIS A 29 -26.36 -1.46 15.82
C HIS A 29 -25.80 -0.14 16.40
N ASN A 30 -26.02 0.15 17.68
CA ASN A 30 -25.45 1.34 18.33
C ASN A 30 -23.93 1.23 18.51
N GLN A 31 -23.41 0.04 18.82
CA GLN A 31 -21.96 -0.19 18.88
C GLN A 31 -21.29 -0.08 17.49
N PHE A 32 -22.00 -0.43 16.41
CA PHE A 32 -21.49 -0.34 15.04
C PHE A 32 -21.66 1.06 14.44
N LEU A 33 -22.75 1.78 14.74
CA LEU A 33 -22.88 3.19 14.39
C LEU A 33 -21.86 4.07 15.10
N LEU A 34 -21.41 3.68 16.30
CA LEU A 34 -20.28 4.31 17.00
C LEU A 34 -18.94 4.04 16.27
N LYS A 35 -18.78 2.89 15.61
CA LYS A 35 -17.59 2.51 14.83
C LYS A 35 -17.62 2.99 13.39
N ALA A 36 -18.80 3.33 12.87
CA ALA A 36 -18.93 3.81 11.51
C ALA A 36 -18.06 5.07 11.28
N PRO A 37 -18.08 6.11 12.14
CA PRO A 37 -17.14 7.23 12.07
C PRO A 37 -15.68 6.81 12.00
N ASP A 38 -15.25 5.79 12.77
CA ASP A 38 -13.87 5.31 12.76
C ASP A 38 -13.53 4.60 11.44
N ALA A 39 -14.42 3.75 10.93
CA ALA A 39 -14.25 3.11 9.61
C ALA A 39 -14.24 4.15 8.48
N TYR A 40 -15.03 5.21 8.60
CA TYR A 40 -15.00 6.35 7.69
C TYR A 40 -13.71 7.15 7.80
N GLU A 41 -13.22 7.45 9.01
CA GLU A 41 -11.94 8.13 9.21
C GLU A 41 -10.78 7.30 8.68
N VAL A 42 -10.82 5.96 8.77
CA VAL A 42 -9.82 5.08 8.16
C VAL A 42 -9.83 5.17 6.63
N ILE A 43 -11.01 5.24 6.01
CA ILE A 43 -11.10 5.42 4.54
C ILE A 43 -10.71 6.84 4.15
N ARG A 44 -11.10 7.83 4.97
CA ARG A 44 -10.72 9.23 4.81
C ARG A 44 -9.20 9.36 4.85
N THR A 45 -8.51 8.88 5.88
CA THR A 45 -7.05 8.96 5.98
C THR A 45 -6.35 8.22 4.84
N LYS A 46 -6.88 7.07 4.42
CA LYS A 46 -6.34 6.30 3.29
C LYS A 46 -6.61 6.93 1.91
N PHE A 47 -7.64 7.74 1.77
CA PHE A 47 -8.06 8.32 0.47
C PHE A 47 -7.75 9.82 0.33
N VAL A 48 -7.65 10.57 1.44
CA VAL A 48 -7.62 12.05 1.47
C VAL A 48 -6.22 12.65 1.26
N SER A 49 -5.15 11.89 1.06
CA SER A 49 -3.85 12.53 0.81
C SER A 49 -3.08 11.96 -0.38
N GLY A 50 -3.28 12.61 -1.54
CA GLY A 50 -2.31 12.59 -2.64
C GLY A 50 -1.01 13.32 -2.27
N ALA A 51 -0.34 12.85 -1.21
CA ALA A 51 1.04 13.16 -0.79
C ALA A 51 1.40 12.53 0.58
N ARG A 52 0.44 12.12 1.44
CA ARG A 52 0.72 11.58 2.80
C ARG A 52 0.25 10.14 3.04
N ALA A 53 -0.21 9.45 1.99
CA ALA A 53 -0.57 8.03 2.06
C ALA A 53 0.64 7.07 2.01
N ALA A 54 1.87 7.60 1.88
CA ALA A 54 3.07 6.82 1.62
C ALA A 54 3.47 5.87 2.78
N SER A 55 2.91 6.04 3.99
CA SER A 55 3.16 5.09 5.07
C SER A 55 2.20 3.89 5.13
N HIS A 56 1.06 3.90 4.42
CA HIS A 56 0.03 2.85 4.49
C HIS A 56 -0.55 2.49 3.09
N GLY A 57 0.30 2.34 2.07
CA GLY A 57 -0.01 1.44 0.95
C GLY A 57 -0.04 0.02 1.52
N ASP A 58 -1.17 -0.65 1.65
CA ASP A 58 -1.80 -1.33 0.52
C ASP A 58 -3.32 -1.50 0.63
N ASP A 59 -3.99 -0.89 1.61
CA ASP A 59 -5.31 -1.40 2.01
C ASP A 59 -6.49 -0.46 1.74
N VAL A 60 -6.52 0.15 0.56
CA VAL A 60 -7.70 0.89 0.08
C VAL A 60 -8.86 -0.07 -0.17
N GLU A 61 -8.60 -1.23 -0.77
CA GLU A 61 -9.62 -2.26 -1.03
C GLU A 61 -10.20 -2.81 0.28
N LEU A 62 -9.35 -3.11 1.28
CA LEU A 62 -9.80 -3.53 2.60
C LEU A 62 -10.66 -2.46 3.27
N GLY A 63 -10.24 -1.18 3.22
CA GLY A 63 -11.03 -0.07 3.75
C GLY A 63 -12.41 0.03 3.08
N MET A 64 -12.46 -0.09 1.75
CA MET A 64 -13.72 -0.10 0.99
C MET A 64 -14.61 -1.28 1.34
N LEU A 65 -14.04 -2.48 1.50
CA LEU A 65 -14.78 -3.69 1.89
C LEU A 65 -15.31 -3.60 3.32
N THR A 66 -14.54 -3.07 4.27
CA THR A 66 -14.99 -2.79 5.65
C THR A 66 -16.13 -1.76 5.67
N ALA A 67 -16.07 -0.71 4.85
CA ALA A 67 -17.21 0.21 4.71
C ALA A 67 -18.43 -0.47 4.11
N ILE A 68 -18.27 -1.23 3.03
CA ILE A 68 -19.38 -1.96 2.40
C ILE A 68 -20.02 -2.92 3.39
N GLU A 69 -19.24 -3.68 4.16
CA GLU A 69 -19.72 -4.52 5.26
C GLU A 69 -20.54 -3.70 6.25
N THR A 70 -19.97 -2.62 6.77
CA THR A 70 -20.64 -1.70 7.72
C THR A 70 -21.96 -1.17 7.15
N PHE A 71 -22.01 -0.84 5.85
CA PHE A 71 -23.20 -0.37 5.15
C PHE A 71 -24.25 -1.46 4.91
N THR A 72 -23.82 -2.66 4.53
CA THR A 72 -24.70 -3.79 4.28
C THR A 72 -25.32 -4.31 5.57
N GLU A 73 -24.61 -4.26 6.69
CA GLU A 73 -25.10 -4.62 8.02
C GLU A 73 -26.04 -3.55 8.60
N THR A 74 -25.84 -2.27 8.25
CA THR A 74 -26.73 -1.18 8.69
C THR A 74 -28.04 -1.08 7.92
N ARG A 75 -28.29 -1.97 6.93
CA ARG A 75 -29.48 -2.20 6.07
C ARG A 75 -30.83 -1.60 6.49
N ARG A 76 -30.87 -0.29 6.68
CA ARG A 76 -32.04 0.57 6.79
C ARG A 76 -31.62 1.84 6.09
N GLY A 77 -32.31 2.14 4.98
CA GLY A 77 -32.01 3.21 4.02
C GLY A 77 -32.03 4.62 4.59
N ASN A 78 -31.20 4.86 5.59
CA ASN A 78 -30.89 6.18 6.12
C ASN A 78 -29.95 6.87 5.15
N ALA A 79 -30.04 8.20 5.10
CA ALA A 79 -29.13 9.02 4.32
C ALA A 79 -27.68 8.76 4.75
N PRO A 80 -26.71 8.83 3.82
CA PRO A 80 -25.30 8.75 4.18
C PRO A 80 -24.98 9.83 5.23
N PRO A 81 -24.07 9.54 6.17
CA PRO A 81 -23.65 10.53 7.16
C PRO A 81 -23.13 11.79 6.46
N VAL A 82 -23.61 12.96 6.91
CA VAL A 82 -23.20 14.25 6.35
C VAL A 82 -21.91 14.66 7.04
N PHE A 83 -20.80 14.61 6.31
CA PHE A 83 -19.51 15.10 6.78
C PHE A 83 -19.31 16.54 6.31
N ALA A 84 -19.14 17.45 7.28
CA ALA A 84 -19.01 18.88 7.01
C ALA A 84 -17.73 19.23 6.22
N ASP A 85 -16.66 18.45 6.42
CA ASP A 85 -15.30 18.81 5.99
C ASP A 85 -14.82 18.11 4.71
N LEU A 86 -15.68 17.36 4.01
CA LEU A 86 -15.27 16.63 2.80
C LEU A 86 -15.22 17.52 1.55
N SER A 87 -14.17 17.31 0.75
CA SER A 87 -14.07 17.85 -0.60
C SER A 87 -15.17 17.29 -1.52
N LYS A 88 -15.45 17.98 -2.63
CA LYS A 88 -16.47 17.52 -3.61
C LYS A 88 -16.15 16.12 -4.17
N ARG A 89 -14.85 15.78 -4.30
CA ARG A 89 -14.39 14.48 -4.79
C ARG A 89 -14.61 13.38 -3.75
N GLU A 90 -14.32 13.66 -2.48
CA GLU A 90 -14.55 12.72 -1.38
C GLU A 90 -16.02 12.44 -1.15
N LYS A 91 -16.87 13.48 -1.19
CA LYS A 91 -18.34 13.32 -1.08
C LYS A 91 -18.87 12.36 -2.14
N ARG A 92 -18.45 12.55 -3.40
CA ARG A 92 -18.80 11.67 -4.51
C ARG A 92 -18.31 10.24 -4.30
N PHE A 93 -17.09 10.05 -3.80
CA PHE A 93 -16.57 8.70 -3.56
C PHE A 93 -17.34 7.97 -2.45
N VAL A 94 -17.63 8.66 -1.34
CA VAL A 94 -18.43 8.11 -0.23
C VAL A 94 -19.84 7.75 -0.71
N GLU A 95 -20.46 8.60 -1.52
CA GLU A 95 -21.74 8.30 -2.18
C GLU A 95 -21.66 7.02 -3.02
N LEU A 96 -20.61 6.84 -3.82
CA LEU A 96 -20.43 5.65 -4.64
C LEU A 96 -20.22 4.38 -3.81
N VAL A 97 -19.45 4.43 -2.72
CA VAL A 97 -19.29 3.28 -1.79
C VAL A 97 -20.65 2.92 -1.17
N HIS A 98 -21.40 3.91 -0.70
CA HIS A 98 -22.73 3.70 -0.13
C HIS A 98 -23.70 3.09 -1.15
N LEU A 99 -23.76 3.65 -2.37
CA LEU A 99 -24.61 3.14 -3.45
C LEU A 99 -24.21 1.72 -3.88
N THR A 100 -22.92 1.37 -3.79
CA THR A 100 -22.42 0.01 -4.05
C THR A 100 -22.95 -1.01 -3.04
N ALA A 101 -23.22 -0.60 -1.81
CA ALA A 101 -23.83 -1.46 -0.78
C ALA A 101 -25.37 -1.44 -0.84
N ALA A 102 -25.98 -0.28 -1.11
CA ALA A 102 -27.40 -0.04 -0.91
C ALA A 102 -28.29 -0.36 -2.14
N LEU A 103 -27.82 -0.12 -3.36
CA LEU A 103 -28.65 -0.26 -4.55
C LEU A 103 -28.94 -1.74 -4.89
N PRO A 104 -30.11 -2.08 -5.45
CA PRO A 104 -30.33 -3.36 -6.13
C PRO A 104 -29.44 -3.51 -7.38
N ASP A 105 -29.04 -4.74 -7.72
CA ASP A 105 -28.17 -5.05 -8.87
C ASP A 105 -28.55 -4.36 -10.20
N PRO A 106 -29.82 -4.35 -10.64
CA PRO A 106 -30.18 -3.70 -11.90
C PRO A 106 -30.00 -2.16 -11.85
N GLU A 107 -30.20 -1.55 -10.68
CA GLU A 107 -30.02 -0.11 -10.48
C GLU A 107 -28.54 0.24 -10.35
N PHE A 108 -27.77 -0.59 -9.65
CA PHE A 108 -26.32 -0.49 -9.57
C PHE A 108 -25.68 -0.55 -10.96
N LYS A 109 -26.06 -1.53 -11.80
CA LYS A 109 -25.54 -1.64 -13.18
C LYS A 109 -25.89 -0.43 -14.04
N ARG A 110 -27.06 0.19 -13.84
CA ARG A 110 -27.45 1.44 -14.54
C ARG A 110 -26.63 2.62 -14.06
N MET A 111 -26.38 2.75 -12.77
CA MET A 111 -25.52 3.77 -12.19
C MET A 111 -24.07 3.60 -12.68
N LEU A 112 -23.51 2.39 -12.60
CA LEU A 112 -22.13 2.08 -13.00
C LEU A 112 -21.84 2.52 -14.44
N ARG A 113 -22.78 2.30 -15.37
CA ARG A 113 -22.66 2.74 -16.77
C ARG A 113 -22.61 4.26 -16.95
N ARG A 114 -23.05 5.05 -15.96
CA ARG A 114 -23.02 6.52 -15.96
C ARG A 114 -21.75 7.08 -15.30
N LEU A 115 -20.92 6.22 -14.71
CA LEU A 115 -19.65 6.61 -14.09
C LEU A 115 -18.52 6.66 -15.12
N THR A 116 -17.41 7.31 -14.75
CA THR A 116 -16.17 7.31 -15.54
C THR A 116 -15.54 5.90 -15.61
N LYS A 117 -14.69 5.63 -16.60
CA LYS A 117 -14.02 4.31 -16.74
C LYS A 117 -13.22 3.92 -15.49
N ALA A 118 -12.52 4.87 -14.87
CA ALA A 118 -11.78 4.64 -13.64
C ALA A 118 -12.71 4.23 -12.49
N GLU A 119 -13.81 4.97 -12.27
CA GLU A 119 -14.81 4.60 -11.26
C GLU A 119 -15.44 3.23 -11.55
N GLN A 120 -15.68 2.89 -12.81
CA GLN A 120 -16.19 1.57 -13.20
C GLN A 120 -15.23 0.44 -12.83
N GLN A 121 -13.92 0.64 -13.04
CA GLN A 121 -12.89 -0.33 -12.70
C GLN A 121 -12.74 -0.51 -11.18
N THR A 122 -12.91 0.55 -10.40
CA THR A 122 -12.84 0.49 -8.94
C THR A 122 -14.09 -0.15 -8.31
N PHE A 123 -15.29 0.29 -8.69
CA PHE A 123 -16.54 -0.12 -8.02
C PHE A 123 -17.18 -1.38 -8.60
N GLY A 124 -16.85 -1.75 -9.85
CA GLY A 124 -17.35 -2.96 -10.49
C GLY A 124 -17.00 -4.25 -9.71
N PRO A 125 -15.71 -4.51 -9.42
CA PRO A 125 -15.27 -5.68 -8.66
C PRO A 125 -15.83 -5.74 -7.24
N LEU A 126 -15.91 -4.59 -6.55
CA LEU A 126 -16.41 -4.49 -5.16
C LEU A 126 -17.85 -4.97 -5.00
N ARG A 127 -18.70 -4.78 -6.01
CA ARG A 127 -20.07 -5.31 -5.99
C ARG A 127 -20.10 -6.83 -6.09
N GLY A 128 -19.23 -7.41 -6.92
CA GLY A 128 -19.10 -8.87 -7.04
C GLY A 128 -18.62 -9.50 -5.73
N LEU A 129 -17.77 -8.80 -4.99
CA LEU A 129 -17.27 -9.22 -3.69
C LEU A 129 -18.35 -9.14 -2.60
N SER A 130 -19.18 -8.09 -2.60
CA SER A 130 -20.22 -7.89 -1.59
C SER A 130 -21.42 -8.84 -1.68
N HIS A 131 -21.64 -9.46 -2.85
CA HIS A 131 -22.73 -10.41 -3.10
C HIS A 131 -22.24 -11.85 -3.30
N SER A 132 -20.96 -12.12 -3.02
CA SER A 132 -20.40 -13.48 -3.09
C SER A 132 -21.00 -14.39 -2.01
N ALA A 133 -21.00 -15.71 -2.25
CA ALA A 133 -21.59 -16.69 -1.34
C ALA A 133 -20.83 -16.87 -0.01
N GLN A 134 -19.62 -16.31 0.09
CA GLN A 134 -18.85 -16.29 1.34
C GLN A 134 -19.27 -15.08 2.20
N PRO A 135 -19.40 -15.24 3.52
CA PRO A 135 -19.65 -14.10 4.41
C PRO A 135 -18.56 -13.04 4.25
N LEU A 136 -18.95 -11.79 4.00
CA LEU A 136 -18.04 -10.64 3.94
C LEU A 136 -17.09 -10.61 5.15
N GLN A 137 -17.63 -10.91 6.34
CA GLN A 137 -16.87 -11.02 7.60
C GLN A 137 -15.71 -12.03 7.53
N SER A 138 -15.92 -13.22 6.98
CA SER A 138 -14.83 -14.22 6.93
C SER A 138 -13.74 -13.80 5.96
N ARG A 139 -14.07 -13.00 4.95
CA ARG A 139 -13.11 -12.50 3.97
C ARG A 139 -12.35 -11.28 4.50
N ILE A 140 -13.04 -10.35 5.14
CA ILE A 140 -12.42 -9.22 5.85
C ILE A 140 -11.52 -9.74 6.96
N GLN A 141 -11.95 -10.77 7.68
CA GLN A 141 -11.13 -11.44 8.68
C GLN A 141 -9.94 -12.16 8.04
N SER A 142 -10.10 -12.85 6.90
CA SER A 142 -8.96 -13.48 6.20
C SER A 142 -7.94 -12.48 5.66
N MET A 143 -8.39 -11.31 5.20
CA MET A 143 -7.50 -10.23 4.77
C MET A 143 -6.83 -9.61 5.99
N ARG A 144 -7.59 -9.33 7.06
CA ARG A 144 -7.05 -8.86 8.33
C ARG A 144 -6.04 -9.83 8.93
N GLU A 145 -6.29 -11.13 8.91
CA GLU A 145 -5.36 -12.16 9.42
C GLU A 145 -4.07 -12.25 8.59
N ARG A 146 -4.17 -12.04 7.26
CA ARG A 146 -2.98 -11.89 6.41
C ARG A 146 -2.18 -10.63 6.76
N LEU A 147 -2.84 -9.60 7.28
CA LEU A 147 -2.25 -8.31 7.61
C LEU A 147 -1.83 -8.16 9.09
N GLU A 148 -2.39 -8.96 10.01
CA GLU A 148 -2.18 -8.89 11.47
C GLU A 148 -1.27 -10.00 12.02
N MET A 149 -0.73 -10.91 11.19
CA MET A 149 0.25 -11.90 11.67
C MET A 149 1.50 -11.19 12.21
N PRO A 150 1.90 -11.42 13.48
CA PRO A 150 3.14 -10.89 14.02
C PRO A 150 4.33 -11.60 13.37
N ARG A 151 5.15 -10.88 12.61
CA ARG A 151 6.51 -11.30 12.21
C ARG A 151 7.35 -11.46 13.49
N ASN A 152 7.43 -12.68 14.02
CA ASN A 152 8.21 -13.00 15.21
C ASN A 152 9.66 -13.37 14.81
N PRO A 153 10.70 -12.75 15.40
CA PRO A 153 12.09 -13.05 15.08
C PRO A 153 12.65 -14.13 16.02
N GLN A 154 12.54 -15.43 15.69
CA GLN A 154 13.36 -16.46 16.35
C GLN A 154 13.76 -17.62 15.42
N THR A 155 15.05 -17.59 15.08
CA THR A 155 16.04 -18.67 15.05
C THR A 155 15.58 -20.12 15.30
N GLY A 156 15.92 -21.02 14.37
CA GLY A 156 16.35 -22.39 14.68
C GLY A 156 15.30 -23.51 14.63
N GLN A 157 15.36 -24.30 13.56
CA GLN A 157 14.94 -25.71 13.43
C GLN A 157 13.43 -26.08 13.39
N LYS A 158 12.95 -26.29 12.13
CA LYS A 158 11.98 -27.32 11.61
C LYS A 158 10.55 -27.41 12.23
N PRO A 159 9.52 -27.93 11.50
CA PRO A 159 9.58 -28.91 10.42
C PRO A 159 8.85 -28.56 9.11
N VAL A 160 9.24 -29.31 8.09
CA VAL A 160 8.62 -29.41 6.76
C VAL A 160 7.21 -29.99 6.90
N ALA A 161 6.18 -29.15 6.86
CA ALA A 161 4.82 -29.51 6.48
C ALA A 161 3.99 -28.23 6.32
N GLU A 162 3.15 -28.16 5.29
CA GLU A 162 2.09 -27.14 5.10
C GLU A 162 2.48 -25.80 4.43
N ALA A 163 3.35 -25.85 3.41
CA ALA A 163 3.47 -24.80 2.40
C ALA A 163 2.94 -25.27 1.02
N ASN A 164 1.77 -25.92 1.00
CA ASN A 164 1.25 -26.58 -0.20
C ASN A 164 -0.09 -26.04 -0.73
N HIS A 165 -0.54 -24.86 -0.31
CA HIS A 165 -1.72 -24.24 -0.91
C HIS A 165 -1.46 -22.77 -1.27
N GLY A 166 -0.96 -22.57 -2.50
CA GLY A 166 -1.06 -21.28 -3.17
C GLY A 166 0.17 -20.79 -3.95
N THR A 167 1.15 -21.63 -4.29
CA THR A 167 2.20 -21.23 -5.24
C THR A 167 1.70 -21.43 -6.66
N ASP A 168 1.35 -20.31 -7.29
CA ASP A 168 1.34 -20.18 -8.74
C ASP A 168 2.62 -20.80 -9.32
N GLN A 169 2.43 -21.74 -10.24
CA GLN A 169 3.48 -22.45 -10.94
C GLN A 169 4.27 -21.48 -11.85
N LEU A 170 5.23 -20.77 -11.29
CA LEU A 170 6.41 -20.39 -12.06
C LEU A 170 7.15 -21.71 -12.38
N SER A 171 7.30 -21.98 -13.68
CA SER A 171 7.89 -23.22 -14.20
C SER A 171 9.23 -23.57 -13.52
N PRO A 172 9.64 -24.85 -13.48
CA PRO A 172 10.92 -25.33 -12.94
C PRO A 172 12.17 -24.87 -13.73
N ARG A 173 12.13 -23.70 -14.37
CA ARG A 173 13.15 -23.13 -15.26
C ARG A 173 13.90 -21.93 -14.67
N PHE A 174 13.54 -21.50 -13.47
CA PHE A 174 14.11 -20.35 -12.80
C PHE A 174 14.72 -20.77 -11.47
N ASP A 175 16.00 -20.42 -11.29
CA ASP A 175 16.59 -20.38 -9.96
C ASP A 175 16.03 -19.16 -9.21
N SER A 176 16.00 -19.23 -7.87
CA SER A 176 15.55 -18.11 -7.04
C SER A 176 16.57 -17.79 -5.95
N MET A 177 16.71 -16.51 -5.66
CA MET A 177 17.54 -15.97 -4.57
C MET A 177 16.69 -15.17 -3.61
N PRO A 178 16.79 -15.44 -2.29
CA PRO A 178 16.12 -14.61 -1.29
C PRO A 178 16.77 -13.23 -1.23
N ILE A 179 15.97 -12.20 -0.90
CA ILE A 179 16.40 -10.81 -0.82
C ILE A 179 17.64 -10.59 0.06
N SER A 180 17.76 -11.35 1.14
CA SER A 180 18.91 -11.34 2.05
C SER A 180 20.25 -11.69 1.39
N SER A 181 20.22 -12.40 0.26
CA SER A 181 21.42 -12.78 -0.51
C SER A 181 21.68 -11.88 -1.73
N VAL A 182 20.72 -11.02 -2.11
CA VAL A 182 20.80 -10.21 -3.33
C VAL A 182 21.95 -9.21 -3.27
N VAL A 183 22.19 -8.56 -2.12
CA VAL A 183 23.29 -7.58 -1.98
C VAL A 183 24.66 -8.21 -2.24
N GLU A 184 24.89 -9.41 -1.69
CA GLU A 184 26.15 -10.12 -1.87
C GLU A 184 26.34 -10.53 -3.33
N TRP A 185 25.30 -11.10 -3.93
CA TRP A 185 25.29 -11.46 -5.34
C TRP A 185 25.54 -10.25 -6.26
N LEU A 186 24.93 -9.10 -5.98
CA LEU A 186 25.16 -7.85 -6.73
C LEU A 186 26.63 -7.43 -6.73
N LYS A 187 27.32 -7.65 -5.61
CA LYS A 187 28.74 -7.28 -5.45
C LYS A 187 29.69 -8.26 -6.13
N MET A 188 29.30 -9.53 -6.24
CA MET A 188 30.22 -10.62 -6.59
C MET A 188 30.00 -11.15 -8.01
N GLU A 189 28.73 -11.30 -8.43
CA GLU A 189 28.37 -12.16 -9.56
C GLU A 189 27.38 -11.52 -10.53
N ALA A 190 26.64 -10.49 -10.10
CA ALA A 190 25.56 -9.96 -10.91
C ALA A 190 26.06 -9.29 -12.20
N PRO A 191 25.33 -9.48 -13.32
CA PRO A 191 25.61 -8.74 -14.54
C PRO A 191 25.39 -7.24 -14.33
N ARG A 192 26.19 -6.42 -15.02
CA ARG A 192 25.94 -4.98 -15.11
C ARG A 192 24.81 -4.69 -16.09
N ASP A 193 23.59 -4.97 -15.66
CA ASP A 193 22.36 -4.77 -16.44
C ASP A 193 21.43 -3.74 -15.77
N PRO A 194 21.37 -2.51 -16.29
CA PRO A 194 20.47 -1.48 -15.76
C PRO A 194 18.98 -1.79 -15.89
N ASP A 195 18.59 -2.67 -16.83
CA ASP A 195 17.19 -3.09 -16.96
C ASP A 195 16.79 -4.01 -15.80
N MET A 196 17.68 -4.94 -15.42
CA MET A 196 17.54 -5.74 -14.21
C MET A 196 17.49 -4.86 -12.96
N TRP A 197 18.36 -3.85 -12.86
CA TRP A 197 18.37 -2.96 -11.69
C TRP A 197 17.06 -2.19 -11.52
N HIS A 198 16.42 -1.80 -12.62
CA HIS A 198 15.10 -1.17 -12.57
C HIS A 198 14.03 -2.12 -12.02
N LEU A 199 14.14 -3.44 -12.25
CA LEU A 199 13.20 -4.39 -11.67
C LEU A 199 13.38 -4.56 -10.15
N LEU A 200 14.59 -4.36 -9.63
CA LEU A 200 14.86 -4.52 -8.19
C LEU A 200 14.06 -3.55 -7.31
N THR A 201 13.52 -2.46 -7.88
CA THR A 201 12.62 -1.55 -7.15
C THR A 201 11.28 -2.19 -6.78
N ASN A 202 10.91 -3.31 -7.42
CA ASN A 202 9.67 -4.05 -7.15
C ASN A 202 9.86 -5.17 -6.12
N LEU A 203 11.06 -5.32 -5.53
CA LEU A 203 11.24 -6.14 -4.33
C LEU A 203 10.51 -5.49 -3.15
N ASN A 204 10.16 -6.30 -2.16
CA ASN A 204 9.40 -5.83 -1.01
C ASN A 204 10.22 -4.85 -0.14
N TRP A 205 9.63 -3.68 0.10
CA TRP A 205 10.23 -2.57 0.85
C TRP A 205 10.16 -2.73 2.38
N ASP A 206 9.46 -3.76 2.87
CA ASP A 206 9.41 -4.13 4.29
C ASP A 206 10.72 -4.73 4.80
N TYR A 207 11.58 -5.21 3.90
CA TYR A 207 12.87 -5.81 4.24
C TYR A 207 13.93 -4.72 4.33
N GLU A 208 14.67 -4.64 5.44
CA GLU A 208 15.73 -3.64 5.61
C GLU A 208 16.81 -3.73 4.51
N GLU A 209 17.06 -4.95 4.01
CA GLU A 209 18.03 -5.23 2.95
C GLU A 209 17.71 -4.49 1.64
N ILE A 210 16.45 -4.12 1.40
CA ILE A 210 16.07 -3.39 0.18
C ILE A 210 16.83 -2.08 0.04
N PHE A 211 17.08 -1.37 1.13
CA PHE A 211 17.76 -0.08 1.09
C PHE A 211 19.22 -0.24 0.71
N ASP A 212 19.87 -1.34 1.14
CA ASP A 212 21.24 -1.66 0.76
C ASP A 212 21.32 -2.10 -0.71
N ILE A 213 20.34 -2.88 -1.20
CA ILE A 213 20.22 -3.26 -2.61
C ILE A 213 20.10 -2.01 -3.48
N LEU A 214 19.16 -1.12 -3.14
CA LEU A 214 18.88 0.08 -3.92
C LEU A 214 20.01 1.11 -3.80
N ALA A 215 20.70 1.20 -2.65
CA ALA A 215 21.91 2.00 -2.51
C ALA A 215 23.03 1.48 -3.41
N TRP A 216 23.19 0.16 -3.54
CA TRP A 216 24.13 -0.40 -4.49
C TRP A 216 23.74 -0.03 -5.93
N VAL A 217 22.46 -0.15 -6.31
CA VAL A 217 21.97 0.24 -7.64
C VAL A 217 22.24 1.71 -7.94
N VAL A 218 21.87 2.61 -7.02
CA VAL A 218 22.11 4.05 -7.16
C VAL A 218 23.60 4.39 -7.11
N SER A 219 24.47 3.54 -6.57
CA SER A 219 25.91 3.79 -6.62
C SER A 219 26.53 3.48 -7.99
N GLN A 220 25.86 2.71 -8.85
CA GLN A 220 26.38 2.35 -10.17
C GLN A 220 26.33 3.54 -11.13
N PRO A 221 27.39 3.83 -11.89
CA PRO A 221 27.42 4.97 -12.81
C PRO A 221 26.36 4.87 -13.91
N GLU A 222 26.00 3.65 -14.34
CA GLU A 222 25.01 3.37 -15.38
C GLU A 222 23.55 3.38 -14.87
N CYS A 223 23.32 3.69 -13.59
CA CYS A 223 21.97 3.81 -13.03
C CYS A 223 21.18 4.88 -13.78
N ASP A 224 20.02 4.48 -14.31
CA ASP A 224 19.12 5.34 -15.06
C ASP A 224 18.37 6.31 -14.14
N ALA A 225 18.18 7.55 -14.59
CA ALA A 225 17.44 8.56 -13.84
C ALA A 225 16.01 8.10 -13.50
N SER A 226 15.35 7.38 -14.40
CA SER A 226 14.02 6.81 -14.15
C SER A 226 14.05 5.85 -12.97
N THR A 227 15.07 5.00 -12.84
CA THR A 227 15.22 4.09 -11.70
C THR A 227 15.38 4.86 -10.39
N ALA A 228 16.23 5.89 -10.35
CA ALA A 228 16.43 6.71 -9.16
C ALA A 228 15.14 7.46 -8.75
N ILE A 229 14.36 7.94 -9.72
CA ILE A 229 13.08 8.62 -9.47
C ILE A 229 12.03 7.64 -8.91
N VAL A 230 11.93 6.44 -9.47
CA VAL A 230 11.04 5.38 -8.94
C VAL A 230 11.40 5.07 -7.49
N ILE A 231 12.69 4.90 -7.19
CA ILE A 231 13.18 4.68 -5.82
C ILE A 231 12.72 5.83 -4.91
N LEU A 232 12.88 7.10 -5.32
CA LEU A 232 12.44 8.24 -4.53
C LEU A 232 10.93 8.26 -4.26
N HIS A 233 10.09 7.85 -5.22
CA HIS A 233 8.63 7.80 -5.04
C HIS A 233 8.17 6.68 -4.12
N LEU A 234 8.88 5.55 -4.13
CA LEU A 234 8.59 4.42 -3.25
C LEU A 234 9.18 4.63 -1.84
N MET A 235 10.19 5.49 -1.72
CA MET A 235 10.71 5.94 -0.45
C MET A 235 9.76 6.92 0.25
N ASN A 236 9.62 6.76 1.56
CA ASN A 236 9.08 7.80 2.45
C ASN A 236 10.12 8.91 2.66
N ALA A 237 10.34 9.75 1.63
CA ALA A 237 11.43 10.72 1.60
C ALA A 237 11.31 11.80 2.68
N ASP A 238 10.11 12.30 2.99
CA ASP A 238 9.85 13.20 4.12
C ASP A 238 10.24 12.58 5.46
N VAL A 239 9.79 11.35 5.72
CA VAL A 239 10.12 10.63 6.96
C VAL A 239 11.63 10.43 7.08
N THR A 240 12.29 10.09 5.97
CA THR A 240 13.74 9.92 5.92
C THR A 240 14.47 11.23 6.18
N MET A 241 13.97 12.36 5.66
CA MET A 241 14.53 13.70 5.92
C MET A 241 14.36 14.12 7.38
N GLU A 242 13.20 13.85 7.97
CA GLU A 242 12.95 14.08 9.39
C GLU A 242 13.91 13.26 10.27
N GLN A 243 14.09 11.98 9.95
CA GLN A 243 15.05 11.10 10.62
C GLN A 243 16.50 11.60 10.44
N ALA A 244 16.90 11.94 9.21
CA ALA A 244 18.24 12.41 8.88
C ALA A 244 18.63 13.69 9.63
N SER A 245 17.66 14.54 9.93
CA SER A 245 17.84 15.80 10.66
C SER A 245 17.77 15.63 12.19
N GLY A 246 17.75 14.39 12.70
CA GLY A 246 17.67 14.08 14.13
C GLY A 246 16.27 14.28 14.73
N GLY A 247 15.24 14.38 13.88
CA GLY A 247 13.86 14.51 14.29
C GLY A 247 13.30 13.24 14.90
N LYS A 248 12.31 13.40 15.79
CA LYS A 248 11.69 12.29 16.53
C LYS A 248 10.21 12.13 16.23
N ARG A 249 9.64 12.91 15.30
CA ARG A 249 8.21 12.89 15.01
C ARG A 249 7.71 11.50 14.60
N TRP A 250 8.51 10.82 13.78
CA TRP A 250 8.17 9.51 13.23
C TRP A 250 8.96 8.36 13.86
N SER A 251 9.95 8.67 14.72
CA SER A 251 10.70 7.64 15.42
C SER A 251 9.98 7.26 16.72
N THR A 252 9.61 5.99 16.85
CA THR A 252 9.15 5.41 18.12
C THR A 252 10.31 4.98 19.02
N SER A 253 11.54 4.91 18.48
CA SER A 253 12.74 4.46 19.20
C SER A 253 13.68 5.62 19.53
N SER A 254 14.19 5.64 20.76
CA SER A 254 15.21 6.59 21.21
C SER A 254 16.59 6.33 20.62
N ASP A 255 16.81 5.14 20.05
CA ASP A 255 18.14 4.60 19.73
C ASP A 255 18.45 4.62 18.22
N PHE A 256 17.62 5.30 17.43
CA PHE A 256 17.85 5.45 16.00
C PHE A 256 19.06 6.37 15.72
N ASP A 257 20.09 5.83 15.06
CA ASP A 257 21.23 6.59 14.57
C ASP A 257 21.09 6.86 13.06
N PRO A 258 20.83 8.12 12.66
CA PRO A 258 20.67 8.48 11.25
C PRO A 258 21.92 8.22 10.40
N SER A 259 23.12 8.19 11.01
CA SER A 259 24.38 8.00 10.30
C SER A 259 24.58 6.55 9.82
N THR A 260 23.92 5.58 10.47
CA THR A 260 24.02 4.16 10.12
C THR A 260 22.86 3.70 9.23
N SER A 261 21.72 4.39 9.25
CA SER A 261 20.53 4.06 8.45
C SER A 261 20.80 3.96 6.95
N ALA A 262 20.51 2.79 6.36
CA ALA A 262 20.61 2.53 4.93
C ALA A 262 19.67 3.44 4.11
N GLN A 263 18.47 3.69 4.63
CA GLN A 263 17.49 4.59 4.01
C GLN A 263 18.00 6.03 3.91
N VAL A 264 18.60 6.56 4.98
CA VAL A 264 19.21 7.90 4.99
C VAL A 264 20.38 7.98 4.01
N LYS A 265 21.23 6.94 3.98
CA LYS A 265 22.36 6.86 3.03
C LYS A 265 21.89 6.83 1.58
N LEU A 266 20.85 6.07 1.27
CA LEU A 266 20.24 5.99 -0.06
C LEU A 266 19.73 7.37 -0.49
N LEU A 267 18.93 8.03 0.34
CA LEU A 267 18.39 9.37 0.00
C LEU A 267 19.52 10.40 -0.18
N ALA A 268 20.52 10.41 0.70
CA ALA A 268 21.69 11.27 0.58
C ALA A 268 22.46 11.01 -0.72
N MET A 269 22.59 9.76 -1.13
CA MET A 269 23.27 9.38 -2.38
C MET A 269 22.51 9.88 -3.61
N ILE A 270 21.19 9.68 -3.66
CA ILE A 270 20.35 10.19 -4.75
C ILE A 270 20.44 11.71 -4.83
N GLY A 271 20.35 12.40 -3.69
CA GLY A 271 20.48 13.86 -3.60
C GLY A 271 21.80 14.36 -4.16
N ARG A 272 22.93 13.77 -3.75
CA ARG A 272 24.26 14.15 -4.28
C ARG A 272 24.37 13.88 -5.78
N ARG A 273 24.01 12.66 -6.21
CA ARG A 273 24.09 12.28 -7.63
C ARG A 273 23.22 13.15 -8.54
N SER A 274 22.05 13.56 -8.05
CA SER A 274 21.16 14.52 -8.71
C SER A 274 21.88 15.84 -8.93
N GLU A 275 22.44 16.41 -7.85
CA GLU A 275 23.07 17.73 -7.93
C GLU A 275 24.38 17.73 -8.71
N ASP A 276 25.07 16.60 -8.77
CA ASP A 276 26.26 16.40 -9.62
C ASP A 276 25.90 16.10 -11.10
N ASP A 277 24.60 16.00 -11.44
CA ASP A 277 24.09 15.62 -12.76
C ASP A 277 24.69 14.30 -13.28
N SER A 278 24.90 13.36 -12.35
CA SER A 278 25.65 12.11 -12.61
C SER A 278 24.78 10.94 -13.08
N PHE A 279 23.46 11.12 -13.20
CA PHE A 279 22.57 10.13 -13.79
C PHE A 279 22.61 10.26 -15.32
N VAL A 280 23.44 9.43 -15.96
CA VAL A 280 23.81 9.59 -17.38
C VAL A 280 22.74 9.08 -18.35
N ARG A 281 21.85 8.16 -17.90
CA ARG A 281 20.86 7.50 -18.75
C ARG A 281 19.43 7.95 -18.42
N HIS A 282 18.63 8.07 -19.49
CA HIS A 282 17.20 8.43 -19.46
C HIS A 282 16.44 7.57 -20.48
N GLU A 283 16.81 6.30 -20.59
CA GLU A 283 16.30 5.41 -21.64
C GLU A 283 15.06 4.65 -21.19
N LEU A 284 14.97 4.34 -19.90
CA LEU A 284 13.87 3.57 -19.34
C LEU A 284 12.61 4.43 -19.23
N ALA A 285 11.48 3.84 -19.60
CA ALA A 285 10.18 4.45 -19.42
C ALA A 285 9.97 4.77 -17.93
N PRO A 286 9.50 5.98 -17.59
CA PRO A 286 9.13 6.27 -16.22
C PRO A 286 7.99 5.33 -15.81
N ASP A 287 8.08 4.80 -14.60
CA ASP A 287 6.93 4.20 -13.93
C ASP A 287 5.75 5.20 -13.91
N PRO A 288 4.48 4.76 -13.91
CA PRO A 288 3.33 5.67 -13.76
C PRO A 288 3.45 6.64 -12.57
N LEU A 289 4.15 6.25 -11.50
CA LEU A 289 4.46 7.12 -10.37
C LEU A 289 5.41 8.27 -10.73
N SER A 290 6.29 8.10 -11.71
CA SER A 290 7.36 9.03 -12.09
C SER A 290 6.97 10.08 -13.15
N SER A 291 5.69 10.46 -13.20
CA SER A 291 5.21 11.50 -14.11
C SER A 291 5.76 12.89 -13.72
N GLY A 292 5.81 13.83 -14.68
CA GLY A 292 6.29 15.19 -14.38
C GLY A 292 5.49 15.92 -13.28
N GLU A 293 4.18 15.69 -13.22
CA GLU A 293 3.31 16.22 -12.16
C GLU A 293 3.65 15.59 -10.81
N ASN A 294 3.81 14.26 -10.76
CA ASN A 294 4.17 13.56 -9.53
C ASN A 294 5.58 13.93 -9.05
N ASN A 295 6.56 14.06 -9.95
CA ASN A 295 7.91 14.49 -9.59
C ASN A 295 7.91 15.90 -9.00
N SER A 296 7.11 16.80 -9.57
CA SER A 296 6.94 18.16 -9.06
C SER A 296 6.26 18.16 -7.68
N ALA A 297 5.26 17.31 -7.47
CA ALA A 297 4.58 17.15 -6.18
C ALA A 297 5.51 16.57 -5.10
N LEU A 298 6.32 15.57 -5.46
CA LEU A 298 7.33 14.99 -4.58
C LEU A 298 8.39 16.04 -4.19
N LEU A 299 8.90 16.80 -5.17
CA LEU A 299 9.85 17.88 -4.90
C LEU A 299 9.26 18.96 -3.98
N ALA A 300 8.00 19.35 -4.22
CA ALA A 300 7.30 20.32 -3.36
C ALA A 300 7.17 19.80 -1.93
N MET A 301 6.75 18.54 -1.74
CA MET A 301 6.69 17.91 -0.43
C MET A 301 8.05 17.92 0.29
N MET A 302 9.13 17.55 -0.41
CA MET A 302 10.48 17.55 0.18
C MET A 302 10.93 18.97 0.55
N MET A 303 10.60 19.98 -0.26
CA MET A 303 10.91 21.37 0.04
C MET A 303 10.14 21.89 1.25
N ASP A 304 8.84 21.59 1.35
CA ASP A 304 8.00 21.95 2.49
C ASP A 304 8.52 21.30 3.78
N GLU A 305 8.91 20.02 3.70
CA GLU A 305 9.45 19.30 4.86
C GLU A 305 10.82 19.86 5.28
N LYS A 306 11.68 20.23 4.32
CA LYS A 306 12.93 20.92 4.61
C LYS A 306 12.69 22.25 5.32
N GLN A 307 11.78 23.09 4.83
CA GLN A 307 11.44 24.36 5.47
C GLN A 307 10.94 24.17 6.90
N ARG A 308 10.14 23.13 7.13
CA ARG A 308 9.67 22.78 8.47
C ARG A 308 10.81 22.35 9.39
N ILE A 309 11.72 21.51 8.92
CA ILE A 309 12.91 21.07 9.68
C ILE A 309 13.78 22.29 10.05
N GLU A 310 13.99 23.20 9.10
CA GLU A 310 14.74 24.45 9.31
C GLU A 310 14.04 25.39 10.31
N ALA A 311 12.71 25.46 10.29
CA ALA A 311 11.93 26.22 11.27
C ALA A 311 12.02 25.67 12.71
N GLU A 312 12.49 24.43 12.87
CA GLU A 312 12.76 23.79 14.17
C GLU A 312 14.26 23.84 14.53
N ASP A 313 15.04 24.74 13.91
CA ASP A 313 16.49 24.92 14.10
C ASP A 313 17.31 23.64 13.81
N ARG A 314 16.79 22.75 12.98
CA ARG A 314 17.46 21.54 12.49
C ARG A 314 17.84 21.70 11.01
N ASN A 315 18.62 20.76 10.48
CA ASN A 315 19.01 20.78 9.07
C ASN A 315 19.03 19.38 8.46
N VAL A 316 18.75 19.32 7.16
CA VAL A 316 18.92 18.11 6.34
C VAL A 316 20.38 18.03 5.89
N PRO A 317 21.13 16.96 6.23
CA PRO A 317 22.60 16.93 6.07
C PRO A 317 23.08 16.62 4.64
N PHE A 318 22.21 16.74 3.64
CA PHE A 318 22.50 16.45 2.24
C PHE A 318 21.65 17.31 1.29
N PRO A 319 22.09 17.53 0.04
CA PRO A 319 21.28 18.23 -0.95
C PRO A 319 20.02 17.43 -1.30
N LEU A 320 18.93 18.14 -1.61
CA LEU A 320 17.71 17.52 -2.16
C LEU A 320 17.89 17.24 -3.66
N PRO A 321 17.22 16.24 -4.24
CA PRO A 321 17.37 15.83 -5.63
C PRO A 321 16.62 16.77 -6.60
N VAL A 322 16.96 18.06 -6.58
CA VAL A 322 16.24 19.11 -7.34
C VAL A 322 16.44 18.92 -8.83
N LYS A 323 17.67 18.74 -9.31
CA LYS A 323 17.95 18.56 -10.75
C LYS A 323 17.29 17.31 -11.32
N LEU A 324 17.26 16.22 -10.56
CA LEU A 324 16.62 14.97 -10.96
C LEU A 324 15.10 15.11 -11.07
N LEU A 325 14.45 15.71 -10.08
CA LEU A 325 12.97 15.83 -10.05
C LEU A 325 12.42 16.98 -10.90
N SER A 326 13.22 18.02 -11.16
CA SER A 326 12.81 19.16 -12.01
C SER A 326 12.95 18.90 -13.51
N LYS A 327 13.76 17.91 -13.90
CA LYS A 327 13.88 17.50 -15.30
C LYS A 327 12.72 16.53 -15.65
N PRO A 328 11.97 16.77 -16.73
CA PRO A 328 10.95 15.83 -17.17
C PRO A 328 11.61 14.53 -17.65
N VAL A 329 11.21 13.39 -17.10
CA VAL A 329 11.57 12.08 -17.64
C VAL A 329 10.82 11.89 -18.95
N LEU A 330 11.51 11.44 -20.00
CA LEU A 330 10.90 11.21 -21.30
C LEU A 330 9.84 10.11 -21.18
N THR A 331 8.56 10.48 -21.32
CA THR A 331 7.42 9.55 -21.30
C THR A 331 7.46 8.51 -22.43
N THR A 332 8.35 8.69 -23.41
CA THR A 332 8.60 7.79 -24.54
C THR A 332 9.75 6.82 -24.31
N GLY A 333 10.23 6.64 -23.07
CA GLY A 333 11.26 5.65 -22.75
C GLY A 333 10.83 4.22 -23.09
N ARG A 334 11.80 3.30 -23.13
CA ARG A 334 11.54 1.87 -23.38
C ARG A 334 11.28 1.13 -22.07
N LEU A 335 10.47 0.08 -22.12
CA LEU A 335 10.35 -0.83 -20.97
C LEU A 335 11.69 -1.54 -20.68
N PRO A 336 11.98 -1.91 -19.42
CA PRO A 336 13.09 -2.79 -19.08
C PRO A 336 12.99 -4.10 -19.86
N ARG A 337 14.10 -4.55 -20.43
CA ARG A 337 14.21 -5.81 -21.18
C ARG A 337 15.23 -6.69 -20.48
N THR A 338 14.74 -7.58 -19.65
CA THR A 338 15.59 -8.45 -18.86
C THR A 338 14.86 -9.76 -18.61
N ASP A 339 15.62 -10.84 -18.53
CA ASP A 339 15.06 -12.17 -18.28
C ASP A 339 14.87 -12.44 -16.78
N PHE A 340 15.26 -11.49 -15.93
CA PHE A 340 15.06 -11.52 -14.50
C PHE A 340 13.60 -11.21 -14.15
N GLN A 341 13.13 -11.80 -13.06
CA GLN A 341 11.83 -11.49 -12.46
C GLN A 341 12.00 -11.30 -10.97
N VAL A 342 11.15 -10.48 -10.37
CA VAL A 342 11.10 -10.30 -8.92
C VAL A 342 9.70 -10.63 -8.42
N ASN A 343 9.62 -11.29 -7.28
CA ASN A 343 8.37 -11.53 -6.57
C ASN A 343 8.65 -11.38 -5.08
N ASP A 344 8.08 -10.34 -4.49
CA ASP A 344 8.07 -10.07 -3.05
C ASP A 344 9.48 -10.12 -2.44
N ASP A 345 9.87 -11.26 -1.86
CA ASP A 345 11.13 -11.50 -1.17
C ASP A 345 12.22 -12.16 -2.03
N ARG A 346 11.98 -12.36 -3.34
CA ARG A 346 12.86 -13.16 -4.21
C ARG A 346 13.13 -12.55 -5.57
N LEU A 347 14.38 -12.72 -6.00
CA LEU A 347 14.84 -12.53 -7.38
C LEU A 347 14.90 -13.88 -8.09
N TYR A 348 14.41 -13.94 -9.33
CA TYR A 348 14.40 -15.11 -10.18
C TYR A 348 15.19 -14.83 -11.45
N TRP A 349 15.98 -15.79 -11.93
CA TRP A 349 16.69 -15.71 -13.20
C TRP A 349 16.69 -17.04 -13.95
N PRO A 350 16.88 -17.02 -15.28
CA PRO A 350 16.87 -18.24 -16.09
C PRO A 350 18.09 -19.11 -15.79
N GLU A 351 17.90 -20.43 -15.66
CA GLU A 351 18.99 -21.40 -15.41
C GLU A 351 20.17 -21.28 -16.39
N ALA A 352 19.93 -20.80 -17.62
CA ALA A 352 20.94 -20.65 -18.67
C ALA A 352 22.10 -19.71 -18.27
N MET A 353 21.89 -18.78 -17.33
CA MET A 353 22.92 -17.83 -16.89
C MET A 353 24.03 -18.45 -16.00
N LYS A 354 23.86 -19.67 -15.48
CA LYS A 354 24.91 -20.38 -14.71
C LYS A 354 26.14 -20.80 -15.53
N THR A 355 26.01 -20.89 -16.86
CA THR A 355 27.05 -21.48 -17.73
C THR A 355 27.96 -20.47 -18.42
N ALA A 356 27.80 -19.17 -18.14
CA ALA A 356 28.56 -18.10 -18.79
C ALA A 356 29.68 -17.48 -17.91
N GLY A 357 29.93 -18.04 -16.73
CA GLY A 357 30.96 -17.60 -15.77
C GLY A 357 32.27 -18.35 -15.91
#